data_AF-A0AAV2D9K2-F1
#
_entry.id   AF-A0AAV2D9K2-F1
#
_cell.length_a   1.000
_cell.length_b   1.000
_cell.length_c   1.000
_cell.angle_alpha   90.00
_cell.angle_beta   90.00
_cell.angle_gamma   90.00
#
_symmetry.space_group_name_H-M   'P 1'
#
loop_
_entity.id
_entity.type
_entity.pdbx_description
1 polymer ?
#
loop_
_entity_poly.entity_id
_entity_poly.type
_entity_poly.pdbx_seq_one_letter_code
_entity_poly.pdbx_strand_id
1 'polypeptide(L)'
;MGYRAPEVIETRKPSQKSDVYGFRVLPLEALTGKAPMRGPPGSSGAYNEVVDLPRWVRSVVKEEWTTEVFDAELVSSQSVEKDMV
;
A
#
# COMPACT_ATOMS: atom_id res chain seq x y z
N MET A 1 9.75 3.13 -6.83
CA MET A 1 9.79 1.66 -6.98
C MET A 1 8.54 0.97 -6.41
N GLY A 2 7.88 1.50 -5.38
CA GLY A 2 6.75 0.82 -4.71
C GLY A 2 5.51 0.48 -5.56
N TYR A 3 5.27 1.20 -6.67
CA TYR A 3 4.15 0.96 -7.59
C TYR A 3 4.50 0.08 -8.80
N ARG A 4 5.78 -0.24 -8.99
CA ARG A 4 6.24 -0.94 -10.19
C ARG A 4 6.22 -2.44 -9.96
N ALA A 5 5.63 -3.18 -10.89
CA ALA A 5 5.63 -4.64 -10.84
C ALA A 5 7.07 -5.19 -10.92
N PRO A 6 7.38 -6.27 -10.20
CA PRO A 6 8.74 -6.82 -10.13
C PRO A 6 9.30 -7.17 -11.51
N GLU A 7 8.47 -7.71 -12.40
CA GLU A 7 8.87 -8.05 -13.77
C GLU A 7 9.27 -6.82 -14.60
N VAL A 8 8.72 -5.63 -14.32
CA VAL A 8 9.09 -4.38 -15.01
C VAL A 8 10.41 -3.83 -14.47
N ILE A 9 10.75 -4.11 -13.22
CA ILE A 9 12.04 -3.73 -12.65
C ILE A 9 13.17 -4.48 -13.36
N GLU A 10 12.98 -5.78 -13.59
CA GLU A 10 13.95 -6.66 -14.23
C GLU A 10 14.01 -6.45 -15.75
N THR A 11 12.87 -6.51 -16.43
CA THR A 11 12.83 -6.53 -17.90
C THR A 11 12.79 -5.14 -18.53
N ARG A 12 12.46 -4.11 -17.74
CA ARG A 12 12.16 -2.75 -18.20
C ARG A 12 11.07 -2.66 -19.28
N LYS A 13 10.23 -3.70 -19.40
CA LYS A 13 9.13 -3.76 -20.37
C LYS A 13 7.80 -3.67 -19.63
N PRO A 14 7.09 -2.53 -19.70
CA PRO A 14 5.76 -2.43 -19.12
C PRO A 14 4.77 -3.32 -19.88
N SER A 15 3.80 -3.85 -19.15
CA SER A 15 2.70 -4.66 -19.67
C SER A 15 1.38 -4.25 -19.00
N GLN A 16 0.24 -4.64 -19.58
CA GLN A 16 -1.05 -4.44 -18.93
C GLN A 16 -1.11 -5.10 -17.54
N LYS A 17 -0.45 -6.24 -17.35
CA LYS A 17 -0.37 -6.92 -16.04
C LYS A 17 0.42 -6.10 -15.02
N SER A 18 1.48 -5.43 -15.46
CA SER A 18 2.26 -4.56 -14.59
C SER A 18 1.51 -3.29 -14.18
N ASP A 19 0.62 -2.79 -15.04
CA ASP A 19 -0.26 -1.67 -14.72
C ASP A 19 -1.32 -2.09 -13.68
N VAL A 20 -1.91 -3.27 -13.86
CA VAL A 20 -2.82 -3.87 -12.86
C VAL A 20 -2.12 -4.08 -11.51
N TYR A 21 -0.84 -4.49 -11.52
CA TYR A 21 -0.05 -4.59 -10.28
C TYR A 21 0.06 -3.23 -9.58
N GLY A 22 0.48 -2.18 -10.31
CA GLY A 22 0.61 -0.84 -9.75
C GLY A 22 -0.72 -0.29 -9.22
N PHE A 23 -1.80 -0.50 -9.98
CA PHE A 23 -3.16 -0.15 -9.55
C PHE A 23 -3.55 -0.83 -8.24
N ARG A 24 -3.18 -2.10 -8.01
CA ARG A 24 -3.48 -2.82 -6.76
C ARG A 24 -2.75 -2.27 -5.54
N VAL A 25 -1.68 -1.51 -5.71
CA VAL A 25 -0.98 -0.86 -4.60
C VAL A 25 -1.77 0.34 -4.08
N LEU A 26 -2.53 1.04 -4.95
CA LEU A 26 -3.34 2.21 -4.57
C LEU A 26 -4.41 1.91 -3.51
N PRO A 27 -5.28 0.89 -3.64
CA PRO A 27 -6.24 0.57 -2.58
C PRO A 27 -5.53 0.08 -1.32
N LEU A 28 -4.35 -0.54 -1.40
CA LEU A 28 -3.59 -0.92 -0.21
C LEU A 28 -3.04 0.32 0.52
N GLU A 29 -2.53 1.32 -0.21
CA GLU A 29 -2.13 2.61 0.38
C GLU A 29 -3.33 3.31 1.03
N ALA A 30 -4.47 3.35 0.34
CA ALA A 30 -5.70 3.97 0.85
C ALA A 30 -6.23 3.25 2.10
N LEU A 31 -6.20 1.92 2.10
CA LEU A 31 -6.64 1.13 3.25
C LEU A 31 -5.68 1.27 4.42
N THR A 32 -4.36 1.32 4.20
CA THR A 32 -3.36 1.26 5.27
C THR A 32 -2.83 2.62 5.75
N GLY A 33 -3.05 3.69 4.98
CA GLY A 33 -2.40 4.98 5.19
C GLY A 33 -0.89 4.98 4.96
N LYS A 34 -0.31 3.85 4.50
CA LYS A 34 1.13 3.70 4.33
C LYS A 34 1.52 3.91 2.88
N ALA A 35 2.30 4.95 2.63
CA ALA A 35 2.91 5.14 1.32
C ALA A 35 3.88 3.98 0.99
N PRO A 36 3.83 3.39 -0.21
CA PRO A 36 4.72 2.32 -0.64
C PRO A 36 6.17 2.81 -0.93
N MET A 37 6.47 4.08 -0.63
CA MET A 37 7.82 4.65 -0.66
C MET A 37 7.89 5.86 0.28
N ARG A 38 8.74 5.81 1.32
CA ARG A 38 8.97 6.96 2.22
C ARG A 38 10.17 7.79 1.75
N GLY A 39 9.89 8.98 1.21
CA GLY A 39 10.76 10.17 1.20
C GLY A 39 12.08 10.15 0.40
N PRO A 40 12.65 11.34 0.08
CA PRO A 40 13.98 11.45 -0.51
C PRO A 40 15.09 11.13 0.51
N PRO A 41 16.31 10.78 0.05
CA PRO A 41 17.43 10.52 0.95
C PRO A 41 17.74 11.78 1.77
N GLY A 42 17.59 11.71 3.10
CA GLY A 42 17.99 12.79 4.02
C GLY A 42 16.93 13.23 5.04
N SER A 43 15.68 12.77 4.97
CA SER A 43 14.71 13.04 6.04
C SER A 43 14.96 12.08 7.22
N SER A 44 15.55 12.64 8.27
CA SER A 44 15.86 12.03 9.55
C SER A 44 14.64 11.34 10.21
N GLY A 45 14.59 10.01 10.10
CA GLY A 45 13.62 9.15 10.78
C GLY A 45 13.83 7.72 10.29
N ALA A 46 14.22 6.82 11.19
CA ALA A 46 14.95 5.58 10.93
C ALA A 46 14.23 4.47 10.13
N TYR A 47 13.70 4.72 8.93
CA TYR A 47 13.17 3.66 8.05
C TYR A 47 13.11 4.18 6.62
N ASN A 48 14.28 4.27 5.98
CA ASN A 48 14.42 4.46 4.53
C ASN A 48 14.25 3.12 3.80
N GLU A 49 13.42 2.23 4.34
CA GLU A 49 13.16 0.92 3.79
C GLU A 49 12.04 1.06 2.75
N VAL A 50 12.28 0.57 1.55
CA VAL A 50 11.22 0.37 0.57
C VAL A 50 10.27 -0.65 1.18
N VAL A 51 9.21 -0.18 1.83
CA VAL A 51 8.17 -1.06 2.34
C VAL A 51 7.46 -1.62 1.12
N ASP A 52 7.77 -2.86 0.78
CA ASP A 52 6.99 -3.63 -0.18
C ASP A 52 5.63 -3.90 0.47
N LEU A 53 4.73 -2.92 0.29
CA LEU A 53 3.42 -2.90 0.91
C LEU A 53 2.62 -4.16 0.57
N PRO A 54 2.60 -4.66 -0.70
CA PRO A 54 2.02 -5.97 -1.01
C PRO A 54 2.60 -7.13 -0.19
N ARG A 55 3.93 -7.18 0.00
CA ARG A 55 4.56 -8.24 0.81
C ARG A 55 4.23 -8.10 2.30
N TRP A 56 4.25 -6.89 2.83
CA TRP A 56 3.91 -6.62 4.23
C TRP A 56 2.46 -7.01 4.53
N VAL A 57 1.51 -6.57 3.71
CA VAL A 57 0.08 -6.94 3.86
C VAL A 57 -0.09 -8.45 3.82
N ARG A 58 0.60 -9.15 2.89
CA ARG A 58 0.54 -10.62 2.81
C ARG A 58 1.11 -11.31 4.06
N SER A 59 2.10 -10.72 4.71
CA SER A 59 2.65 -11.22 5.97
C SER A 59 1.64 -11.08 7.11
N VAL A 60 1.02 -9.89 7.23
CA VAL A 60 0.03 -9.59 8.28
C VAL A 60 -1.24 -10.45 8.14
N VAL A 61 -1.72 -10.66 6.91
CA VAL A 61 -2.92 -11.48 6.61
C VAL A 61 -2.76 -12.95 7.00
N LYS A 62 -1.53 -13.47 7.13
CA LYS A 62 -1.29 -14.83 7.61
C LYS A 62 -1.32 -14.98 9.13
N GLU A 63 -1.16 -13.88 9.87
CA GLU A 63 -0.95 -13.90 11.31
C GLU A 63 -2.18 -13.43 12.10
N GLU A 64 -3.01 -12.52 11.59
CA GLU A 64 -4.30 -12.21 12.23
C GLU A 64 -5.25 -11.47 11.28
N TRP A 65 -6.47 -11.96 11.16
CA TRP A 65 -7.52 -11.40 10.29
C TRP A 65 -8.22 -10.24 11.02
N THR A 66 -7.57 -9.10 11.25
CA THR A 66 -8.18 -8.00 12.02
C THR A 66 -7.77 -6.61 11.53
N THR A 67 -8.62 -5.67 11.90
CA THR A 67 -8.74 -4.24 11.62
C THR A 67 -7.47 -3.37 11.60
N GLU A 68 -6.28 -3.91 11.87
CA GLU A 68 -5.01 -3.17 11.93
C GLU A 68 -4.46 -2.73 10.56
N VAL A 69 -4.96 -3.33 9.48
CA VAL A 69 -4.61 -2.92 8.12
C VAL A 69 -5.39 -1.67 7.71
N PHE A 70 -6.45 -1.30 8.44
CA PHE A 70 -7.22 -0.10 8.16
C PHE A 70 -6.59 1.11 8.83
N ASP A 71 -6.48 2.21 8.08
CA ASP A 71 -6.07 3.51 8.59
C ASP A 71 -6.97 3.89 9.78
N ALA A 72 -6.36 4.49 10.81
CA ALA A 72 -7.07 4.89 12.02
C ALA A 72 -8.26 5.82 11.71
N GLU A 73 -8.18 6.63 10.65
CA GLU A 73 -9.30 7.47 10.21
C GLU A 73 -10.46 6.67 9.59
N LEU A 74 -10.18 5.54 8.94
CA LEU A 74 -11.21 4.64 8.42
C LEU A 74 -11.94 3.91 9.56
N VAL A 75 -11.22 3.52 10.61
CA VAL A 75 -11.80 2.84 11.78
C VAL A 75 -12.65 3.80 12.63
N SER A 76 -12.28 5.09 12.66
CA SER A 76 -13.04 6.16 13.33
C SER A 76 -14.34 6.54 12.60
N SER A 77 -14.46 6.24 11.31
CA SER A 77 -15.56 6.70 10.44
C SER A 77 -16.70 5.68 10.33
N GLN A 78 -17.19 5.14 11.46
CA GLN A 78 -18.38 4.27 11.47
C GLN A 78 -19.72 5.03 11.41
N SER A 79 -19.71 6.36 11.28
CA SER A 79 -20.94 7.19 11.37
C SER A 79 -21.31 7.96 10.08
N VAL A 80 -20.75 7.62 8.92
CA VAL A 80 -21.07 8.32 7.65
C VAL A 80 -21.65 7.34 6.61
N GLU A 81 -22.68 6.60 6.99
CA GLU A 81 -23.48 5.79 6.06
C GLU A 81 -24.77 6.51 5.62
N LYS A 82 -24.94 7.79 5.96
CA LYS A 82 -26.23 8.49 5.81
C LYS A 82 -26.13 9.79 5.00
N ASP A 83 -25.45 9.78 3.85
CA ASP A 83 -25.64 10.81 2.80
C ASP A 83 -25.07 10.35 1.44
N MET A 84 -25.43 9.14 1.02
CA MET A 84 -25.23 8.70 -0.36
C MET A 84 -26.60 8.32 -0.93
N VAL A 85 -27.40 9.33 -1.31
CA VAL A 85 -28.62 9.18 -2.13
C VAL A 85 -28.66 10.27 -3.20
#